data_AF-A0A660KWQ2-F1
#
_entry.id   AF-A0A660KWQ2-F1
#
_cell.length_a   1.000
_cell.length_b   1.000
_cell.length_c   1.000
_cell.angle_alpha   90.00
_cell.angle_beta   90.00
_cell.angle_gamma   90.00
#
_symmetry.space_group_name_H-M   'P 1'
#
loop_
_entity.id
_entity.type
_entity.pdbx_description
1 polymer ?
#
loop_
_entity_poly.entity_id
_entity_poly.type
_entity_poly.pdbx_seq_one_letter_code
_entity_poly.pdbx_strand_id
1 'polypeptide(L)'
;MDNNDNTIVDALQRGDLFAARKIFIYRPNAVNEQITVLGQTALHIAVVARHMHIAAELIDIMWKEALEIKDKKGNTALFEALFIGNWKMAKRMLNKNKKLVSIGNALNILPVVMAIQYGYTEFAYELYLLTPLEDLTAEKGVNGATLCTQAIYTRNLGKNSSSNKSIGVVISDDLKSSQYKSLLVQCLLYPGTKQQILLWI
;
A
#
# COMPACT_ATOMS: atom_id res chain seq x y z
N MET A 1 -16.15 -27.58 -7.37
CA MET A 1 -16.29 -26.17 -6.95
C MET A 1 -17.71 -26.03 -6.47
N ASP A 2 -17.88 -25.77 -5.20
CA ASP A 2 -19.18 -25.84 -4.52
C ASP A 2 -20.02 -24.62 -4.97
N ASN A 3 -21.29 -24.83 -5.33
CA ASN A 3 -22.19 -23.77 -5.86
C ASN A 3 -22.35 -22.55 -4.94
N ASN A 4 -21.88 -22.64 -3.69
CA ASN A 4 -21.98 -21.59 -2.68
C ASN A 4 -20.93 -20.48 -2.83
N ASP A 5 -19.75 -20.74 -3.40
CA ASP A 5 -18.70 -19.71 -3.55
C ASP A 5 -19.15 -18.63 -4.57
N ASN A 6 -19.88 -19.03 -5.60
CA ASN A 6 -20.49 -18.08 -6.55
C ASN A 6 -21.52 -17.16 -5.87
N THR A 7 -22.23 -17.64 -4.83
CA THR A 7 -23.30 -16.85 -4.20
C THR A 7 -22.79 -15.71 -3.32
N ILE A 8 -21.69 -15.91 -2.59
CA ILE A 8 -21.08 -14.83 -1.79
C ILE A 8 -20.37 -13.81 -2.67
N VAL A 9 -19.68 -14.27 -3.71
CA VAL A 9 -19.01 -13.39 -4.68
C VAL A 9 -20.03 -12.50 -5.37
N ASP A 10 -21.14 -13.06 -5.84
CA ASP A 10 -22.22 -12.30 -6.49
C ASP A 10 -22.82 -11.24 -5.55
N ALA A 11 -23.07 -11.60 -4.28
CA ALA A 11 -23.59 -10.65 -3.29
C ALA A 11 -22.61 -9.47 -3.07
N LEU A 12 -21.32 -9.77 -2.91
CA LEU A 12 -20.28 -8.75 -2.74
C LEU A 12 -20.11 -7.87 -3.98
N GLN A 13 -20.19 -8.45 -5.18
CA GLN A 13 -20.11 -7.70 -6.45
C GLN A 13 -21.30 -6.77 -6.67
N ARG A 14 -22.51 -7.21 -6.27
CA ARG A 14 -23.75 -6.42 -6.39
C ARG A 14 -23.92 -5.38 -5.30
N GLY A 15 -23.14 -5.47 -4.22
CA GLY A 15 -23.27 -4.58 -3.07
C GLY A 15 -24.39 -5.00 -2.11
N ASP A 16 -24.81 -6.26 -2.15
CA ASP A 16 -25.82 -6.79 -1.24
C ASP A 16 -25.18 -7.22 0.08
N LEU A 17 -25.00 -6.24 0.96
CA LEU A 17 -24.44 -6.46 2.29
C LEU A 17 -25.29 -7.43 3.13
N PHE A 18 -26.62 -7.43 2.97
CA PHE A 18 -27.50 -8.30 3.73
C PHE A 18 -27.30 -9.77 3.35
N ALA A 19 -27.28 -10.05 2.05
CA ALA A 19 -26.99 -11.39 1.54
C ALA A 19 -25.57 -11.84 1.96
N ALA A 20 -24.57 -10.98 1.82
CA ALA A 20 -23.20 -11.29 2.23
C ALA A 20 -23.12 -11.63 3.74
N ARG A 21 -23.72 -10.81 4.61
CA ARG A 21 -23.81 -11.06 6.07
C ARG A 21 -24.46 -12.40 6.38
N LYS A 22 -25.58 -12.69 5.73
CA LYS A 22 -26.29 -13.96 5.92
C LYS A 22 -25.36 -15.14 5.62
N ILE A 23 -24.58 -15.06 4.55
CA ILE A 23 -23.63 -16.13 4.19
C ILE A 23 -22.48 -16.21 5.21
N PHE A 24 -21.92 -15.08 5.66
CA PHE A 24 -20.86 -15.07 6.67
C PHE A 24 -21.31 -15.66 8.01
N ILE A 25 -22.58 -15.58 8.37
CA ILE A 25 -23.11 -16.27 9.57
C ILE A 25 -22.98 -17.79 9.43
N TYR A 26 -23.26 -18.36 8.25
CA TYR A 26 -23.16 -19.79 8.00
C TYR A 26 -21.73 -20.25 7.68
N ARG A 27 -20.90 -19.37 7.10
CA ARG A 27 -19.51 -19.62 6.72
C ARG A 27 -18.60 -18.50 7.25
N PRO A 28 -18.34 -18.44 8.56
CA PRO A 28 -17.59 -17.34 9.18
C PRO A 28 -16.14 -17.24 8.67
N ASN A 29 -15.52 -18.36 8.30
CA ASN A 29 -14.16 -18.38 7.77
C ASN A 29 -14.04 -17.66 6.42
N ALA A 30 -15.12 -17.58 5.63
CA ALA A 30 -15.15 -16.90 4.33
C ALA A 30 -14.79 -15.41 4.41
N VAL A 31 -14.93 -14.81 5.59
CA VAL A 31 -14.50 -13.43 5.86
C VAL A 31 -12.97 -13.28 5.77
N ASN A 32 -12.22 -14.32 6.16
CA ASN A 32 -10.77 -14.28 6.39
C ASN A 32 -9.94 -15.12 5.42
N GLU A 33 -10.56 -15.76 4.42
CA GLU A 33 -9.88 -16.65 3.48
C GLU A 33 -10.06 -16.20 2.02
N GLN A 34 -9.35 -16.87 1.12
CA GLN A 34 -9.54 -16.71 -0.31
C GLN A 34 -10.81 -17.45 -0.73
N ILE A 35 -11.76 -16.73 -1.32
CA ILE A 35 -13.09 -17.25 -1.68
C ILE A 35 -13.29 -17.38 -3.20
N THR A 36 -12.25 -17.07 -4.00
CA THR A 36 -12.30 -17.20 -5.46
C THR A 36 -11.13 -18.00 -6.01
N VAL A 37 -11.31 -18.54 -7.21
CA VAL A 37 -10.23 -19.18 -7.98
C VAL A 37 -9.09 -18.23 -8.33
N LEU A 38 -9.30 -16.91 -8.22
CA LEU A 38 -8.27 -15.88 -8.39
C LEU A 38 -7.53 -15.57 -7.08
N GLY A 39 -7.79 -16.32 -6.00
CA GLY A 39 -7.17 -16.09 -4.69
C GLY A 39 -7.69 -14.84 -3.98
N GLN A 40 -8.85 -14.30 -4.39
CA GLN A 40 -9.38 -13.07 -3.81
C GLN A 40 -10.14 -13.36 -2.52
N THR A 41 -9.93 -12.53 -1.51
CA THR A 41 -10.79 -12.50 -0.31
C THR A 41 -12.06 -11.69 -0.55
N ALA A 42 -13.02 -11.77 0.36
CA ALA A 42 -14.21 -10.91 0.34
C ALA A 42 -13.86 -9.41 0.21
N LEU A 43 -12.80 -8.97 0.90
CA LEU A 43 -12.37 -7.57 0.87
C LEU A 43 -11.83 -7.14 -0.50
N HIS A 44 -11.08 -8.00 -1.20
CA HIS A 44 -10.65 -7.71 -2.57
C HIS A 44 -11.84 -7.42 -3.47
N ILE A 45 -12.86 -8.30 -3.42
CA ILE A 45 -14.06 -8.17 -4.25
C ILE A 45 -14.82 -6.89 -3.92
N ALA A 46 -15.07 -6.60 -2.64
CA ALA A 46 -15.78 -5.41 -2.22
C ALA A 46 -15.06 -4.11 -2.63
N VAL A 47 -13.73 -4.10 -2.55
CA VAL A 47 -12.90 -2.95 -2.97
C VAL A 47 -12.95 -2.76 -4.48
N VAL A 48 -12.73 -3.83 -5.26
CA VAL A 48 -12.77 -3.81 -6.74
C VAL A 48 -14.15 -3.42 -7.26
N ALA A 49 -15.21 -3.96 -6.64
CA ALA A 49 -16.61 -3.62 -6.96
C ALA A 49 -17.03 -2.22 -6.46
N ARG A 50 -16.13 -1.50 -5.78
CA ARG A 50 -16.33 -0.14 -5.26
C ARG A 50 -17.39 0.00 -4.16
N HIS A 51 -17.76 -1.11 -3.51
CA HIS A 51 -18.72 -1.14 -2.39
C HIS A 51 -18.04 -0.83 -1.06
N MET A 52 -17.64 0.44 -0.88
CA MET A 52 -16.82 0.88 0.25
C MET A 52 -17.49 0.71 1.63
N HIS A 53 -18.81 0.74 1.68
CA HIS A 53 -19.56 0.47 2.90
C HIS A 53 -19.39 -0.99 3.35
N ILE A 54 -19.42 -1.94 2.41
CA ILE A 54 -19.12 -3.36 2.66
C ILE A 54 -17.66 -3.55 3.02
N ALA A 55 -16.75 -2.93 2.24
CA ALA A 55 -15.32 -3.04 2.51
C ALA A 55 -14.94 -2.52 3.91
N ALA A 56 -15.56 -1.41 4.34
CA ALA A 56 -15.36 -0.87 5.69
C ALA A 56 -15.82 -1.85 6.78
N GLU A 57 -16.97 -2.48 6.60
CA GLU A 57 -17.49 -3.47 7.53
C GLU A 57 -16.63 -4.74 7.57
N LEU A 58 -16.22 -5.24 6.40
CA LEU A 58 -15.31 -6.39 6.30
C LEU A 58 -14.01 -6.10 7.05
N ILE A 59 -13.43 -4.91 6.88
CA ILE A 59 -12.24 -4.51 7.64
C ILE A 59 -12.51 -4.56 9.14
N ASP A 60 -13.69 -4.21 9.63
CA ASP A 60 -13.97 -4.24 11.07
C ASP A 60 -14.03 -5.67 11.63
N ILE A 61 -14.59 -6.61 10.88
CA ILE A 61 -14.80 -8.00 11.33
C ILE A 61 -13.66 -8.97 10.97
N MET A 62 -12.83 -8.65 9.97
CA MET A 62 -11.71 -9.48 9.55
C MET A 62 -10.60 -9.53 10.60
N TRP A 63 -9.80 -10.60 10.59
CA TRP A 63 -8.51 -10.62 11.29
C TRP A 63 -7.52 -9.68 10.60
N LYS A 64 -6.59 -9.11 11.37
CA LYS A 64 -5.60 -8.19 10.79
C LYS A 64 -4.69 -8.91 9.77
N GLU A 65 -4.39 -10.18 10.01
CA GLU A 65 -3.60 -11.04 9.12
C GLU A 65 -4.32 -11.33 7.80
N ALA A 66 -5.66 -11.36 7.80
CA ALA A 66 -6.44 -11.56 6.58
C ALA A 66 -6.30 -10.39 5.59
N LEU A 67 -5.88 -9.21 6.05
CA LEU A 67 -5.53 -8.07 5.18
C LEU A 67 -4.22 -8.31 4.42
N GLU A 68 -3.36 -9.21 4.89
CA GLU A 68 -2.06 -9.54 4.29
C GLU A 68 -2.19 -10.54 3.13
N ILE A 69 -3.35 -11.18 2.99
CA ILE A 69 -3.62 -12.16 1.92
C ILE A 69 -3.50 -11.48 0.56
N LYS A 70 -2.70 -12.10 -0.30
CA LYS A 70 -2.53 -11.71 -1.70
C LYS A 70 -3.44 -12.54 -2.61
N ASP A 71 -3.97 -11.90 -3.64
CA ASP A 71 -4.60 -12.58 -4.76
C ASP A 71 -3.54 -13.24 -5.68
N LYS A 72 -3.98 -13.90 -6.75
CA LYS A 72 -3.09 -14.53 -7.74
C LYS A 72 -2.27 -13.55 -8.57
N LYS A 73 -2.61 -12.25 -8.55
CA LYS A 73 -1.77 -11.18 -9.12
C LYS A 73 -0.76 -10.65 -8.11
N GLY A 74 -0.71 -11.25 -6.91
CA GLY A 74 0.16 -10.84 -5.81
C GLY A 74 -0.30 -9.58 -5.10
N ASN A 75 -1.49 -9.06 -5.39
CA ASN A 75 -2.02 -7.85 -4.78
C ASN A 75 -2.74 -8.19 -3.48
N THR A 76 -2.52 -7.41 -2.43
CA THR A 76 -3.47 -7.34 -1.31
C THR A 76 -4.61 -6.38 -1.66
N ALA A 77 -5.68 -6.38 -0.87
CA ALA A 77 -6.78 -5.43 -1.06
C ALA A 77 -6.34 -3.95 -0.94
N LEU A 78 -5.21 -3.68 -0.28
CA LEU A 78 -4.59 -2.35 -0.23
C LEU A 78 -4.12 -1.89 -1.62
N PHE A 79 -3.53 -2.78 -2.43
CA PHE A 79 -3.11 -2.46 -3.80
C PHE A 79 -4.32 -2.15 -4.69
N GLU A 80 -5.41 -2.89 -4.54
CA GLU A 80 -6.66 -2.62 -5.26
C GLU A 80 -7.24 -1.25 -4.85
N ALA A 81 -7.21 -0.90 -3.57
CA ALA A 81 -7.66 0.41 -3.09
C ALA A 81 -6.78 1.57 -3.62
N LEU A 82 -5.45 1.37 -3.69
CA LEU A 82 -4.51 2.30 -4.29
C LEU A 82 -4.77 2.48 -5.79
N PHE A 83 -4.98 1.40 -6.53
CA PHE A 83 -5.26 1.43 -7.96
C PHE A 83 -6.53 2.23 -8.28
N ILE A 84 -7.58 2.05 -7.48
CA ILE A 84 -8.87 2.76 -7.65
C ILE A 84 -8.79 4.22 -7.13
N GLY A 85 -7.69 4.59 -6.46
CA GLY A 85 -7.50 5.92 -5.88
C GLY A 85 -8.35 6.16 -4.63
N ASN A 86 -8.71 5.12 -3.88
CA ASN A 86 -9.48 5.27 -2.64
C ASN A 86 -8.57 5.26 -1.40
N TRP A 87 -7.90 6.39 -1.17
CA TRP A 87 -6.98 6.54 -0.03
C TRP A 87 -7.69 6.44 1.33
N LYS A 88 -8.97 6.80 1.45
CA LYS A 88 -9.72 6.64 2.70
C LYS A 88 -9.83 5.16 3.09
N MET A 89 -10.08 4.30 2.12
CA MET A 89 -10.13 2.85 2.33
C MET A 89 -8.74 2.28 2.63
N ALA A 90 -7.72 2.71 1.89
CA ALA A 90 -6.33 2.34 2.14
C ALA A 90 -5.88 2.69 3.57
N LYS A 91 -6.20 3.91 4.04
CA LYS A 91 -5.94 4.34 5.43
C LYS A 91 -6.65 3.48 6.46
N ARG A 92 -7.90 3.07 6.21
CA ARG A 92 -8.64 2.19 7.11
C ARG A 92 -7.96 0.83 7.25
N MET A 93 -7.51 0.23 6.14
CA MET A 93 -6.75 -1.02 6.16
C MET A 93 -5.42 -0.88 6.93
N LEU A 94 -4.68 0.20 6.68
CA LEU A 94 -3.40 0.48 7.37
C LEU A 94 -3.56 0.71 8.86
N ASN A 95 -4.65 1.38 9.28
CA ASN A 95 -4.96 1.58 10.69
C ASN A 95 -5.20 0.26 11.41
N LYS A 96 -5.80 -0.73 10.72
CA LYS A 96 -6.01 -2.07 11.28
C LYS A 96 -4.75 -2.93 11.24
N ASN A 97 -3.96 -2.83 10.17
CA ASN A 97 -2.69 -3.56 10.06
C ASN A 97 -1.60 -2.71 9.40
N LYS A 98 -0.67 -2.21 10.22
CA LYS A 98 0.46 -1.42 9.74
C LYS A 98 1.46 -2.23 8.92
N LYS A 99 1.53 -3.57 9.06
CA LYS A 99 2.47 -4.41 8.30
C LYS A 99 2.26 -4.33 6.80
N LEU A 100 1.06 -3.93 6.36
CA LEU A 100 0.73 -3.81 4.95
C LEU A 100 1.68 -2.89 4.19
N VAL A 101 2.32 -1.91 4.85
CA VAL A 101 3.31 -1.00 4.21
C VAL A 101 4.56 -1.70 3.70
N SER A 102 4.87 -2.88 4.25
CA SER A 102 6.04 -3.70 3.91
C SER A 102 5.69 -4.89 2.99
N ILE A 103 4.41 -5.05 2.64
CA ILE A 103 3.97 -6.14 1.76
C ILE A 103 3.97 -5.63 0.33
N GLY A 104 4.96 -6.03 -0.46
CA GLY A 104 5.01 -5.73 -1.90
C GLY A 104 4.01 -6.57 -2.70
N ASN A 105 3.64 -6.12 -3.90
CA ASN A 105 2.82 -6.93 -4.82
C ASN A 105 3.63 -8.09 -5.47
N ALA A 106 3.14 -8.71 -6.55
CA ALA A 106 3.89 -9.76 -7.27
C ALA A 106 5.26 -9.30 -7.81
N LEU A 107 5.42 -8.01 -8.09
CA LEU A 107 6.68 -7.41 -8.53
C LEU A 107 7.52 -6.88 -7.35
N ASN A 108 7.14 -7.23 -6.11
CA ASN A 108 7.70 -6.71 -4.87
C ASN A 108 7.64 -5.16 -4.77
N ILE A 109 6.75 -4.52 -5.52
CA ILE A 109 6.54 -3.07 -5.44
C ILE A 109 5.79 -2.76 -4.16
N LEU A 110 6.36 -1.90 -3.30
CA LEU A 110 5.74 -1.49 -2.03
C LEU A 110 4.61 -0.49 -2.23
N PRO A 111 3.64 -0.40 -1.30
CA PRO A 111 2.55 0.57 -1.35
C PRO A 111 3.02 2.01 -1.53
N VAL A 112 4.13 2.41 -0.89
CA VAL A 112 4.70 3.77 -1.00
C VAL A 112 5.14 4.08 -2.44
N VAL A 113 5.72 3.10 -3.14
CA VAL A 113 6.17 3.23 -4.53
C VAL A 113 4.98 3.31 -5.48
N MET A 114 3.95 2.51 -5.25
CA MET A 114 2.71 2.61 -6.03
C MET A 114 2.06 3.98 -5.81
N ALA A 115 1.93 4.45 -4.57
CA ALA A 115 1.30 5.74 -4.29
C ALA A 115 2.00 6.92 -4.99
N ILE A 116 3.34 6.95 -5.01
CA ILE A 116 4.07 8.02 -5.70
C ILE A 116 3.97 7.91 -7.23
N GLN A 117 4.00 6.70 -7.79
CA GLN A 117 3.86 6.47 -9.24
C GLN A 117 2.51 6.94 -9.79
N TYR A 118 1.44 6.78 -9.00
CA TYR A 118 0.11 7.26 -9.35
C TYR A 118 -0.13 8.75 -8.99
N GLY A 119 0.91 9.45 -8.49
CA GLY A 119 0.82 10.87 -8.17
C GLY A 119 0.09 11.19 -6.85
N TYR A 120 -0.15 10.21 -5.99
CA TYR A 120 -0.80 10.41 -4.68
C TYR A 120 0.19 10.94 -3.63
N THR A 121 0.82 12.09 -3.90
CA THR A 121 1.94 12.64 -3.11
C THR A 121 1.67 12.68 -1.61
N GLU A 122 0.53 13.21 -1.17
CA GLU A 122 0.23 13.33 0.27
C GLU A 122 0.12 11.97 0.93
N PHE A 123 -0.48 10.99 0.25
CA PHE A 123 -0.63 9.64 0.79
C PHE A 123 0.68 8.84 0.69
N ALA A 124 1.46 9.04 -0.37
CA ALA A 124 2.81 8.50 -0.49
C ALA A 124 3.71 8.98 0.65
N TYR A 125 3.59 10.26 1.03
CA TYR A 125 4.28 10.82 2.19
C TYR A 125 3.88 10.11 3.49
N GLU A 126 2.58 9.91 3.72
CA GLU A 126 2.11 9.16 4.89
C GLU A 126 2.61 7.72 4.91
N LEU A 127 2.62 7.04 3.76
CA LEU A 127 3.16 5.70 3.62
C LEU A 127 4.67 5.66 3.88
N TYR A 128 5.42 6.62 3.36
CA TYR A 128 6.86 6.74 3.58
C TYR A 128 7.21 6.79 5.08
N LEU A 129 6.47 7.57 5.87
CA LEU A 129 6.67 7.65 7.32
C LEU A 129 6.42 6.32 8.05
N LEU A 130 5.60 5.45 7.47
CA LEU A 130 5.24 4.15 8.04
C LEU A 130 6.12 3.01 7.51
N THR A 131 6.73 3.16 6.32
CA THR A 131 7.58 2.16 5.70
C THR A 131 8.94 2.09 6.42
N PRO A 132 9.34 0.92 6.96
CA PRO A 132 10.68 0.72 7.50
C PRO A 132 11.75 1.05 6.46
N LEU A 133 12.81 1.76 6.87
CA LEU A 133 13.87 2.19 5.94
C LEU A 133 14.62 1.01 5.36
N GLU A 134 14.70 -0.09 6.11
CA GLU A 134 15.29 -1.35 5.71
C GLU A 134 14.64 -1.86 4.41
N ASP A 135 13.33 -1.72 4.26
CA ASP A 135 12.55 -2.11 3.07
C ASP A 135 12.83 -1.23 1.84
N LEU A 136 13.50 -0.09 2.03
CA LEU A 136 13.87 0.88 0.99
C LEU A 136 15.37 0.86 0.68
N THR A 137 16.14 -0.03 1.29
CA THR A 137 17.57 -0.21 0.98
C THR A 137 17.76 -0.85 -0.40
N ALA A 138 18.91 -0.60 -1.03
CA ALA A 138 19.26 -1.20 -2.32
C ALA A 138 19.28 -2.74 -2.26
N GLU A 139 19.63 -3.32 -1.11
CA GLU A 139 19.65 -4.77 -0.87
C GLU A 139 18.26 -5.40 -0.90
N LYS A 140 17.20 -4.64 -0.58
CA LYS A 140 15.80 -5.08 -0.66
C LYS A 140 15.18 -4.87 -2.04
N GLY A 141 15.93 -4.30 -2.98
CA GLY A 141 15.54 -4.14 -4.38
C GLY A 141 15.26 -2.70 -4.79
N VAL A 142 14.47 -2.54 -5.85
CA VAL A 142 14.36 -1.27 -6.59
C VAL A 142 13.46 -0.21 -5.93
N ASN A 143 12.79 -0.53 -4.81
CA ASN A 143 11.77 0.34 -4.22
C ASN A 143 12.33 1.70 -3.78
N GLY A 144 13.45 1.73 -3.05
CA GLY A 144 14.08 2.97 -2.61
C GLY A 144 14.54 3.86 -3.76
N ALA A 145 15.23 3.28 -4.74
CA ALA A 145 15.67 3.99 -5.93
C ALA A 145 14.49 4.54 -6.77
N THR A 146 13.43 3.74 -6.92
CA THR A 146 12.21 4.16 -7.63
C THR A 146 11.53 5.30 -6.90
N LEU A 147 11.38 5.20 -5.58
CA LEU A 147 10.79 6.26 -4.76
C LEU A 147 11.56 7.58 -4.92
N CYS A 148 12.90 7.54 -4.84
CA CYS A 148 13.74 8.73 -5.02
C CYS A 148 13.61 9.32 -6.42
N THR A 149 13.70 8.48 -7.45
CA THR A 149 13.59 8.92 -8.85
C THR A 149 12.23 9.56 -9.13
N GLN A 150 11.14 8.95 -8.65
CA GLN A 150 9.79 9.50 -8.81
C GLN A 150 9.58 10.78 -8.01
N ALA A 151 10.15 10.90 -6.80
CA ALA A 151 10.09 12.13 -6.01
C ALA A 151 10.78 13.32 -6.73
N ILE A 152 11.91 13.06 -7.40
CA ILE A 152 12.62 14.05 -8.23
C ILE A 152 11.77 14.42 -9.45
N TYR A 153 11.29 13.42 -10.21
CA TYR A 153 10.54 13.64 -11.46
C TYR A 153 9.23 14.40 -11.23
N THR A 154 8.49 14.06 -10.16
CA THR A 154 7.23 14.71 -9.81
C THR A 154 7.39 16.14 -9.30
N ARG A 155 8.63 16.67 -9.21
CA ARG A 155 8.96 18.00 -8.68
C ARG A 155 8.35 18.24 -7.30
N ASN A 156 8.40 17.23 -6.43
CA ASN A 156 8.11 17.39 -5.00
C ASN A 156 9.26 18.09 -4.24
N LEU A 157 10.29 18.54 -4.95
CA LEU A 157 11.25 19.52 -4.50
C LEU A 157 10.56 20.90 -4.42
N GLY A 158 10.00 21.22 -3.25
CA GLY A 158 9.72 22.60 -2.87
C GLY A 158 8.42 23.22 -3.38
N LYS A 159 7.38 22.45 -3.73
CA LYS A 159 6.04 23.04 -3.83
C LYS A 159 5.45 23.22 -2.43
N ASN A 160 5.44 24.47 -1.98
CA ASN A 160 4.58 24.99 -0.92
C ASN A 160 3.10 24.78 -1.34
N SER A 161 2.60 23.55 -1.31
CA SER A 161 1.18 23.36 -1.03
C SER A 161 0.97 23.79 0.41
N SER A 162 -0.18 24.37 0.71
CA SER A 162 -0.59 24.85 2.04
C SER A 162 -0.56 23.77 3.15
N SER A 163 -0.09 22.56 2.86
CA SER A 163 0.04 21.42 3.77
C SER A 163 1.48 21.01 4.16
N ASN A 164 2.57 21.55 3.56
CA ASN A 164 3.98 21.22 3.89
C ASN A 164 4.35 19.70 3.89
N LYS A 165 3.55 18.82 3.29
CA LYS A 165 3.74 17.36 3.29
C LYS A 165 4.24 16.83 1.94
N SER A 166 5.53 16.96 1.68
CA SER A 166 6.18 16.46 0.45
C SER A 166 7.39 15.57 0.77
N ILE A 167 7.60 14.51 -0.03
CA ILE A 167 8.84 13.72 0.01
C ILE A 167 9.90 14.50 -0.78
N GLY A 168 10.81 15.16 -0.06
CA GLY A 168 11.95 15.87 -0.64
C GLY A 168 13.17 14.96 -0.74
N VAL A 169 13.92 15.11 -1.84
CA VAL A 169 15.23 14.48 -2.01
C VAL A 169 16.28 15.58 -1.94
N VAL A 170 17.18 15.50 -0.96
CA VAL A 170 18.35 16.37 -0.86
C VAL A 170 19.57 15.55 -1.26
N ILE A 171 20.25 16.01 -2.31
CA ILE A 171 21.55 15.46 -2.67
C ILE A 171 22.57 16.16 -1.77
N SER A 172 23.25 15.42 -0.91
CA SER A 172 24.33 15.96 -0.07
C SER A 172 25.68 15.52 -0.62
N ASP A 173 26.53 16.48 -0.97
CA ASP A 173 27.92 16.24 -1.37
C ASP A 173 28.78 16.00 -0.11
N ASP A 174 28.93 14.74 0.33
CA ASP A 174 29.94 14.43 1.36
C ASP A 174 31.27 14.02 0.70
N LEU A 175 32.08 15.04 0.38
CA LEU A 175 33.35 14.95 -0.36
C LEU A 175 34.54 14.35 0.42
N LYS A 176 34.33 13.51 1.45
CA LYS A 176 35.39 13.15 2.41
C LYS A 176 35.93 11.71 2.42
N SER A 177 35.68 10.86 1.41
CA SER A 177 36.48 9.62 1.29
C SER A 177 36.85 9.27 -0.16
N SER A 178 38.15 9.13 -0.40
CA SER A 178 38.77 9.05 -1.73
C SER A 178 38.81 7.63 -2.32
N GLN A 179 37.74 6.83 -2.22
CA GLN A 179 37.78 5.53 -2.91
C GLN A 179 36.48 5.00 -3.52
N TYR A 180 35.32 5.60 -3.27
CA TYR A 180 34.09 5.25 -3.99
C TYR A 180 33.26 6.51 -4.25
N LYS A 181 33.09 6.87 -5.52
CA LYS A 181 32.19 7.94 -5.97
C LYS A 181 30.74 7.49 -5.72
N SER A 182 30.23 7.66 -4.51
CA SER A 182 28.86 7.34 -4.14
C SER A 182 28.09 8.63 -3.90
N LEU A 183 26.98 8.84 -4.64
CA LEU A 183 26.05 9.95 -4.38
C LEU A 183 25.22 9.59 -3.14
N LEU A 184 25.42 10.31 -2.04
CA LEU A 184 24.53 10.21 -0.88
C LEU A 184 23.21 10.93 -1.22
N VAL A 185 22.17 10.15 -1.53
CA VAL A 185 20.81 10.68 -1.71
C VAL A 185 20.13 10.72 -0.34
N GLN A 186 20.21 11.86 0.35
CA GLN A 186 19.47 12.07 1.60
C GLN A 186 18.02 12.41 1.30
N CYS A 187 17.07 11.52 1.53
CA CYS A 187 15.66 11.91 1.62
C CYS A 187 15.45 12.70 2.92
N LEU A 188 15.70 14.02 2.92
CA LEU A 188 15.39 14.88 4.05
C LEU A 188 13.91 15.28 4.02
N LEU A 189 13.20 14.86 5.07
CA LEU A 189 11.99 15.53 5.52
C LEU A 189 12.41 16.86 6.18
N TYR A 190 11.99 18.01 5.63
CA TYR A 190 12.21 19.32 6.24
C TYR A 190 11.67 19.37 7.70
N PRO A 191 12.26 20.21 8.57
CA PRO A 191 12.99 19.78 9.76
C PRO A 191 12.07 19.24 10.87
N GLY A 192 12.30 18.00 11.30
CA GLY A 192 11.66 17.46 12.51
C GLY A 192 11.81 15.94 12.70
N THR A 193 12.00 15.18 11.63
CA THR A 193 12.13 13.72 11.69
C THR A 193 13.38 13.27 10.95
N LYS A 194 14.40 12.84 11.71
CA LYS A 194 15.64 12.25 11.20
C LYS A 194 15.40 10.82 10.73
N GLN A 195 14.78 10.63 9.56
CA GLN A 195 14.86 9.36 8.84
C GLN A 195 15.84 9.57 7.68
N GLN A 196 16.92 8.78 7.66
CA GLN A 196 17.99 8.85 6.68
C GLN A 196 17.99 7.55 5.88
N ILE A 197 17.79 7.63 4.56
CA ILE A 197 18.04 6.49 3.67
C ILE A 197 19.42 6.69 3.07
N LEU A 198 20.31 5.72 3.28
CA LEU A 198 21.57 5.61 2.56
C LEU A 198 21.30 4.75 1.32
N LEU A 199 21.26 5.36 0.15
CA LEU A 199 21.31 4.63 -1.12
C LEU A 199 22.74 4.71 -1.65
N TRP A 200 23.39 3.56 -1.77
CA TRP A 200 24.62 3.42 -2.54
C TRP A 200 24.22 3.30 -4.02
N ILE A 201 24.62 4.27 -4.85
CA ILE A 201 24.54 4.21 -6.31
C ILE A 201 25.91 3.86 -6.84
#